data_AF-A0A7S0TMX5-F1
#
_entry.id   AF-A0A7S0TMX5-F1
#
_cell.length_a   1.000
_cell.length_b   1.000
_cell.length_c   1.000
_cell.angle_alpha   90.00
_cell.angle_beta   90.00
_cell.angle_gamma   90.00
#
_symmetry.space_group_name_H-M   'P 1'
#
loop_
_entity.id
_entity.type
_entity.pdbx_description
1 polymer ?
#
loop_
_entity_poly.entity_id
_entity_poly.type
_entity_poly.pdbx_seq_one_letter_code
_entity_poly.pdbx_strand_id
1 'polypeptide(L)'
;VECDSVLSCCGFRPNDALWQNLQVHQCWASSAPMKLAAALLSASGGGGDCLAQASHGPETMLNPEPGMFVVGMKSYGTGSAFLLKIGHQQVADVMELIQKSMDG
;
A
#
# COMPACT_ATOMS: atom_id res chain seq x y z
N VAL A 1 -22.88 -15.61 27.25
CA VAL A 1 -21.56 -15.09 27.68
C VAL A 1 -21.81 -13.68 28.17
N GLU A 2 -21.46 -13.36 29.43
CA GLU A 2 -21.53 -12.00 29.98
C GLU A 2 -20.12 -11.37 29.93
N CYS A 3 -20.02 -10.09 29.57
CA CYS A 3 -18.76 -9.35 29.60
C CYS A 3 -19.00 -7.87 29.94
N ASP A 4 -18.04 -7.24 30.61
CA ASP A 4 -18.09 -5.82 30.98
C ASP A 4 -17.70 -4.88 29.83
N SER A 5 -16.84 -5.32 28.90
CA SER A 5 -16.36 -4.51 27.78
C SER A 5 -15.86 -5.37 26.61
N VAL A 6 -16.10 -4.87 25.40
CA VAL A 6 -15.64 -5.49 24.15
C VAL A 6 -14.75 -4.51 23.41
N LEU A 7 -13.56 -4.96 23.01
CA LEU A 7 -12.64 -4.23 22.15
C LEU A 7 -12.55 -4.95 20.80
N SER A 8 -12.89 -4.25 19.72
CA SER A 8 -12.75 -4.80 18.37
C SER A 8 -11.35 -4.52 17.84
N CYS A 9 -10.51 -5.55 17.79
CA CYS A 9 -9.17 -5.51 17.20
C CYS A 9 -9.14 -6.14 15.80
N CYS A 10 -10.23 -6.03 15.04
CA CYS A 10 -10.41 -6.68 13.73
C CYS A 10 -9.69 -5.97 12.56
N GLY A 11 -8.81 -5.01 12.85
CA GLY A 11 -8.10 -4.23 11.85
C GLY A 11 -8.93 -3.10 11.25
N PHE A 12 -8.56 -2.66 10.05
CA PHE A 12 -9.17 -1.52 9.36
C PHE A 12 -9.07 -1.66 7.84
N ARG A 13 -9.76 -0.76 7.13
CA ARG A 13 -9.74 -0.65 5.67
C ARG A 13 -9.43 0.81 5.28
N PRO A 14 -8.66 1.06 4.21
CA PRO A 14 -8.44 2.42 3.75
C PRO A 14 -9.74 3.07 3.26
N ASN A 15 -9.90 4.36 3.53
CA ASN A 15 -10.96 5.16 2.93
C ASN A 15 -10.60 5.49 1.46
N ASP A 16 -11.34 4.90 0.52
CA ASP A 16 -11.11 5.03 -0.92
C ASP A 16 -11.87 6.19 -1.58
N ALA A 17 -12.66 6.98 -0.84
CA ALA A 17 -13.52 8.03 -1.39
C ALA A 17 -12.81 9.00 -2.35
N LEU A 18 -11.52 9.28 -2.11
CA LEU A 18 -10.72 10.18 -2.97
C LEU A 18 -10.48 9.65 -4.39
N TRP A 19 -10.51 8.34 -4.62
CA TRP A 19 -10.16 7.73 -5.90
C TRP A 19 -11.21 6.79 -6.46
N GLN A 20 -12.42 6.79 -5.89
CA GLN A 20 -13.55 6.04 -6.43
C GLN A 20 -13.93 6.47 -7.85
N ASN A 21 -13.66 7.73 -8.21
CA ASN A 21 -13.93 8.29 -9.55
C ASN A 21 -12.66 8.40 -10.42
N LEU A 22 -11.53 7.87 -9.95
CA LEU A 22 -10.26 7.85 -10.68
C LEU A 22 -10.01 6.45 -11.25
N GLN A 23 -9.11 6.34 -12.23
CA GLN A 23 -8.73 5.08 -12.87
C GLN A 23 -7.79 4.24 -12.00
N VAL A 24 -7.99 4.24 -10.68
CA VAL A 24 -7.15 3.48 -9.74
C VAL A 24 -7.58 2.02 -9.73
N HIS A 25 -6.70 1.15 -10.21
CA HIS A 25 -6.92 -0.29 -10.14
C HIS A 25 -6.52 -0.84 -8.75
N GLN A 26 -7.53 -1.27 -7.99
CA GLN A 26 -7.34 -1.83 -6.65
C GLN A 26 -7.44 -3.36 -6.63
N CYS A 27 -6.70 -3.99 -5.74
CA CYS A 27 -6.89 -5.40 -5.41
C CYS A 27 -8.26 -5.62 -4.76
N TRP A 28 -9.02 -6.60 -5.25
CA TRP A 28 -10.34 -6.93 -4.72
C TRP A 28 -10.29 -7.38 -3.25
N ALA A 29 -9.23 -8.07 -2.83
CA ALA A 29 -9.10 -8.62 -1.49
C ALA A 29 -8.60 -7.59 -0.46
N SER A 30 -7.54 -6.83 -0.78
CA SER A 30 -6.90 -5.91 0.16
C SER A 30 -7.26 -4.45 -0.06
N SER A 31 -7.66 -4.09 -1.28
CA SER A 31 -7.94 -2.71 -1.73
C SER A 31 -6.74 -1.77 -1.72
N ALA A 32 -5.55 -2.35 -1.62
CA ALA A 32 -4.29 -1.75 -2.03
C ALA A 32 -4.25 -1.54 -3.58
N PRO A 33 -3.43 -0.62 -4.09
CA PRO A 33 -3.13 -0.51 -5.51
C PRO A 33 -2.61 -1.85 -6.06
N MET A 34 -3.12 -2.28 -7.22
CA MET A 34 -2.95 -3.65 -7.72
C MET A 34 -1.49 -4.08 -7.85
N LYS A 35 -0.60 -3.21 -8.38
CA LYS A 35 0.82 -3.54 -8.57
C LYS A 35 1.50 -3.85 -7.23
N LEU A 36 1.32 -2.98 -6.24
CA LEU A 36 1.87 -3.21 -4.89
C LEU A 36 1.21 -4.41 -4.22
N ALA A 37 -0.10 -4.59 -4.36
CA ALA A 37 -0.81 -5.75 -3.80
C ALA A 37 -0.27 -7.08 -4.34
N ALA A 38 0.02 -7.16 -5.64
CA ALA A 38 0.60 -8.35 -6.26
C ALA A 38 2.04 -8.62 -5.76
N ALA A 39 2.85 -7.57 -5.61
CA ALA A 39 4.21 -7.68 -5.07
C ALA A 39 4.20 -8.12 -3.60
N LEU A 40 3.29 -7.56 -2.79
CA LEU A 40 3.09 -7.99 -1.42
C LEU A 40 2.61 -9.43 -1.36
N LEU A 41 1.70 -9.85 -2.23
CA LEU A 41 1.21 -11.24 -2.27
C LEU A 41 2.36 -12.22 -2.54
N SER A 42 3.25 -11.92 -3.50
CA SER A 42 4.40 -12.78 -3.79
C SER A 42 5.45 -12.77 -2.67
N ALA A 43 5.59 -11.68 -1.93
CA ALA A 43 6.47 -11.59 -0.76
C ALA A 43 5.86 -12.18 0.53
N SER A 44 4.52 -12.27 0.61
CA SER A 44 3.75 -12.58 1.83
C SER A 44 3.73 -14.06 2.22
N GLY A 45 4.80 -14.80 1.95
CA GLY A 45 5.00 -16.18 2.41
C GLY A 45 5.16 -16.36 3.93
N GLY A 46 4.63 -15.45 4.76
CA GLY A 46 4.27 -15.64 6.17
C GLY A 46 5.37 -15.99 7.18
N GLY A 47 6.63 -16.20 6.78
CA GLY A 47 7.68 -16.74 7.66
C GLY A 47 9.01 -15.97 7.67
N GLY A 48 9.11 -14.84 6.98
CA GLY A 48 10.34 -14.03 6.92
C GLY A 48 10.46 -13.04 8.08
N ASP A 49 11.69 -12.57 8.33
CA ASP A 49 11.94 -11.44 9.22
C ASP A 49 11.27 -10.16 8.68
N CYS A 50 10.32 -9.61 9.44
CA CYS A 50 9.60 -8.40 9.04
C CYS A 50 10.52 -7.18 8.92
N LEU A 51 11.64 -7.14 9.65
CA LEU A 51 12.61 -6.04 9.59
C LEU A 51 13.50 -6.10 8.34
N ALA A 52 13.56 -7.26 7.67
CA ALA A 52 14.29 -7.45 6.43
C ALA A 52 13.50 -6.98 5.18
N GLN A 53 12.27 -6.49 5.36
CA GLN A 53 11.45 -5.99 4.27
C GLN A 53 12.12 -4.81 3.55
N ALA A 54 11.98 -4.78 2.23
CA ALA A 54 12.45 -3.71 1.35
C ALA A 54 11.29 -3.16 0.53
N SER A 55 11.49 -2.00 -0.11
CA SER A 55 10.55 -1.52 -1.12
C SER A 55 10.52 -2.49 -2.30
N HIS A 56 9.36 -2.61 -2.94
CA HIS A 56 9.19 -3.37 -4.18
C HIS A 56 9.48 -2.51 -5.42
N GLY A 57 10.02 -1.29 -5.21
CA GLY A 57 10.52 -0.39 -6.23
C GLY A 57 9.46 0.58 -6.80
N PRO A 58 9.90 1.62 -7.53
CA PRO A 58 9.03 2.70 -7.99
C PRO A 58 7.87 2.25 -8.88
N GLU A 59 8.10 1.23 -9.71
CA GLU A 59 7.07 0.66 -10.59
C GLU A 59 5.82 0.20 -9.84
N THR A 60 5.95 -0.19 -8.57
CA THR A 60 4.83 -0.63 -7.74
C THR A 60 3.98 0.51 -7.19
N MET A 61 4.49 1.75 -7.24
CA MET A 61 3.75 2.96 -6.83
C MET A 61 2.82 3.47 -7.95
N LEU A 62 3.03 2.99 -9.18
CA LEU A 62 2.23 3.36 -10.33
C LEU A 62 0.89 2.63 -10.35
N ASN A 63 -0.13 3.33 -10.81
CA ASN A 63 -1.45 2.79 -11.11
C ASN A 63 -1.95 3.40 -12.44
N PRO A 64 -3.07 2.94 -13.01
CA PRO A 64 -3.50 3.45 -14.32
C PRO A 64 -3.88 4.93 -14.32
N GLU A 65 -4.25 5.53 -13.18
CA GLU A 65 -4.47 6.97 -13.06
C GLU A 65 -3.10 7.71 -13.10
N PRO A 66 -2.82 8.52 -14.13
CA PRO A 66 -1.55 9.20 -14.26
C PRO A 66 -1.34 10.27 -13.17
N GLY A 67 -0.13 10.38 -12.63
CA GLY A 67 0.23 11.40 -11.65
C GLY A 67 -0.43 11.24 -10.27
N MET A 68 -1.18 10.15 -10.05
CA MET A 68 -1.78 9.81 -8.77
C MET A 68 -0.96 8.70 -8.10
N PHE A 69 -0.60 8.89 -6.83
CA PHE A 69 0.15 7.92 -6.06
C PHE A 69 -0.55 7.65 -4.71
N VAL A 70 -0.56 6.40 -4.29
CA VAL A 70 -1.03 5.99 -2.95
C VAL A 70 0.17 5.46 -2.19
N VAL A 71 0.54 6.14 -1.10
CA VAL A 71 1.71 5.81 -0.27
C VAL A 71 1.32 5.57 1.19
N GLY A 72 2.27 5.06 1.97
CA GLY A 72 2.11 4.79 3.39
C GLY A 72 1.16 3.63 3.66
N MET A 73 0.58 3.57 4.87
CA MET A 73 -0.34 2.51 5.28
C MET A 73 -1.52 2.33 4.31
N LYS A 74 -1.98 3.42 3.70
CA LYS A 74 -3.11 3.40 2.77
C LYS A 74 -2.83 2.54 1.53
N SER A 75 -1.57 2.50 1.10
CA SER A 75 -1.12 1.67 -0.02
C SER A 75 -1.11 0.17 0.29
N TYR A 76 -1.12 -0.22 1.57
CA TYR A 76 -1.16 -1.63 2.00
C TYR A 76 -2.58 -2.19 2.11
N GLY A 77 -3.60 -1.35 1.92
CA GLY A 77 -4.97 -1.81 1.99
C GLY A 77 -5.34 -2.27 3.41
N THR A 78 -5.90 -3.47 3.51
CA THR A 78 -6.15 -4.18 4.78
C THR A 78 -4.94 -4.97 5.29
N GLY A 79 -3.83 -4.99 4.55
CA GLY A 79 -2.63 -5.72 4.93
C GLY A 79 -1.94 -5.12 6.15
N SER A 80 -1.51 -5.96 7.09
CA SER A 80 -0.91 -5.53 8.36
C SER A 80 0.62 -5.37 8.33
N ALA A 81 1.29 -5.74 7.22
CA ALA A 81 2.74 -5.80 7.11
C ALA A 81 3.42 -4.44 6.78
N PHE A 82 2.75 -3.32 7.03
CA PHE A 82 3.33 -2.00 6.76
C PHE A 82 4.30 -1.59 7.87
N LEU A 83 5.45 -1.05 7.48
CA LEU A 83 6.43 -0.45 8.38
C LEU A 83 6.74 0.98 7.95
N LEU A 84 6.93 1.90 8.90
CA LEU A 84 7.26 3.31 8.63
C LEU A 84 8.51 3.46 7.75
N LYS A 85 9.53 2.63 7.96
CA LYS A 85 10.74 2.58 7.12
C LYS A 85 10.39 2.36 5.64
N ILE A 86 9.43 1.47 5.36
CA ILE A 86 8.95 1.21 3.99
C ILE A 86 8.15 2.41 3.47
N GLY A 87 7.32 3.03 4.31
CA GLY A 87 6.60 4.25 3.95
C GLY A 87 7.53 5.40 3.51
N HIS A 88 8.64 5.61 4.21
CA HIS A 88 9.65 6.60 3.79
C HIS A 88 10.28 6.25 2.44
N GLN A 89 10.56 4.97 2.20
CA GLN A 89 11.10 4.54 0.92
C GLN A 89 10.08 4.71 -0.22
N GLN A 90 8.79 4.45 0.02
CA GLN A 90 7.74 4.71 -0.97
C GLN A 90 7.69 6.19 -1.38
N VAL A 91 7.89 7.11 -0.43
CA VAL A 91 7.96 8.54 -0.75
C VAL A 91 9.16 8.83 -1.64
N ALA A 92 10.33 8.28 -1.34
CA ALA A 92 11.53 8.45 -2.18
C ALA A 92 11.30 7.90 -3.60
N ASP A 93 10.70 6.71 -3.71
CA ASP A 93 10.37 6.07 -4.98
C ASP A 93 9.38 6.92 -5.80
N VAL A 94 8.38 7.54 -5.16
CA VAL A 94 7.45 8.46 -5.82
C VAL A 94 8.15 9.74 -6.29
N MET A 95 9.04 10.31 -5.47
CA MET A 95 9.79 11.51 -5.86
C MET A 95 10.68 11.25 -7.07
N GLU A 96 11.28 10.05 -7.17
CA GLU A 96 12.04 9.64 -8.36
C GLU A 96 11.17 9.62 -9.63
N LEU A 97 9.94 9.08 -9.54
CA LEU A 97 9.01 9.04 -10.66
C LEU A 97 8.57 10.44 -11.09
N ILE A 98 8.29 11.31 -10.11
CA ILE A 98 7.92 12.70 -10.36
C ILE A 98 9.07 13.41 -11.08
N GLN A 99 10.31 13.26 -10.61
CA GLN A 99 11.47 13.88 -11.25
C GLN A 99 11.64 13.40 -12.70
N LYS A 100 11.56 12.08 -12.93
CA LYS A 100 11.63 11.50 -14.28
C LYS A 100 10.56 12.04 -15.23
N SER A 101 9.37 12.35 -14.71
CA SER A 101 8.28 12.93 -15.52
C SER A 101 8.48 14.40 -15.89
N MET A 102 9.36 15.12 -15.20
CA MET A 102 9.70 16.52 -15.49
C MET A 102 10.85 16.65 -16.49
N ASP A 103 11.76 15.67 -16.51
CA ASP A 103 12.97 15.68 -17.33
C ASP A 103 12.77 15.14 -18.76
N GLY A 104 11.59 14.60 -19.08
CA GLY A 104 11.20 14.06 -20.39
C GLY A 104 10.22 14.95 -21.13
#